data_AF-A0A419K101-F1
#
_entry.id   AF-A0A419K101-F1
#
_cell.length_a   1.000
_cell.length_b   1.000
_cell.length_c   1.000
_cell.angle_alpha   90.00
_cell.angle_beta   90.00
_cell.angle_gamma   90.00
#
_symmetry.space_group_name_H-M   'P 1'
#
loop_
_entity.id
_entity.type
_entity.pdbx_description
1 polymer ?
#
loop_
_entity_poly.entity_id
_entity_poly.type
_entity_poly.pdbx_seq_one_letter_code
_entity_poly.pdbx_strand_id
1 'polypeptide(L)'
;MEDIRKKLWINEERLREINSFLLKEDNPLVNSLLEIVEKYGGVDEINRKAREAGKLENLMRKLEATNPSYLKDLEWLIKQRDSNAFISIADYRRKILGEKADSMQFDESTAVTLEISACNFFPWLIEEAKRAIEKRDLMPARYIRVRNMKEQVEDGDIWAFAAAMKIIGASYVQTLDTKGTMPGPDGMPINVHLGGPETITGYFGGVGVPNEYALKWVDEFLHYYTEYGVRQVLNVNAGTILLGYWLHKLGIDVEFKISVYVGNDNPYFIFWTLMTAKLFSRDDGTTPLIGFNLSNAVNNKTIELSAYIREAFGFENIVRIEHHIVETQKNIVRQPYDRLNELLEIADHVKNVSAKHEGGIPEIDKNREHPSDILEYFIPKKEIIEKGLMPKLLQNYLDKHDAVNRTAKALTEKGLTFIAAPKLHKK
;
A
#
# COMPACT_ATOMS: atom_id res chain seq x y z
N MET A 1 -38.23 -5.32 18.05
CA MET A 1 -37.04 -4.95 17.26
C MET A 1 -36.81 -5.86 16.05
N GLU A 2 -37.26 -7.11 16.07
CA GLU A 2 -37.06 -8.06 14.94
C GLU A 2 -37.76 -7.62 13.62
N ASP A 3 -38.82 -6.80 13.72
CA ASP A 3 -39.62 -6.34 12.58
C ASP A 3 -39.00 -5.14 11.81
N ILE A 4 -38.31 -4.22 12.51
CA ILE A 4 -37.73 -3.04 11.82
C ILE A 4 -36.48 -3.38 11.01
N ARG A 5 -35.71 -4.40 11.42
CA ARG A 5 -34.50 -4.83 10.71
C ARG A 5 -34.82 -5.37 9.31
N LYS A 6 -35.99 -5.97 9.11
CA LYS A 6 -36.45 -6.45 7.80
C LYS A 6 -36.55 -5.31 6.77
N LYS A 7 -36.72 -4.06 7.20
CA LYS A 7 -36.71 -2.89 6.31
C LYS A 7 -35.34 -2.60 5.69
N LEU A 8 -34.26 -3.17 6.22
CA LEU A 8 -32.91 -3.07 5.66
C LEU A 8 -32.64 -4.14 4.58
N TRP A 9 -33.58 -5.05 4.31
CA TRP A 9 -33.45 -6.04 3.25
C TRP A 9 -33.29 -5.35 1.89
N ILE A 10 -32.22 -5.69 1.17
CA ILE A 10 -32.00 -5.23 -0.20
C ILE A 10 -32.75 -6.17 -1.13
N ASN A 11 -33.84 -5.68 -1.72
CA ASN A 11 -34.64 -6.45 -2.65
C ASN A 11 -33.83 -6.85 -3.90
N GLU A 12 -33.96 -8.11 -4.33
CA GLU A 12 -33.29 -8.68 -5.48
C GLU A 12 -33.60 -7.94 -6.79
N GLU A 13 -34.78 -7.33 -6.90
CA GLU A 13 -35.14 -6.45 -8.01
C GLU A 13 -34.16 -5.27 -8.14
N ARG A 14 -33.70 -4.68 -7.03
CA ARG A 14 -32.70 -3.59 -7.06
C ARG A 14 -31.36 -4.07 -7.61
N LEU A 15 -30.96 -5.31 -7.28
CA LEU A 15 -29.77 -5.91 -7.88
C LEU A 15 -29.96 -6.20 -9.36
N ARG A 16 -31.16 -6.65 -9.78
CA ARG A 16 -31.49 -6.84 -11.20
C ARG A 16 -31.43 -5.54 -11.97
N GLU A 17 -31.97 -4.45 -11.43
CA GLU A 17 -31.92 -3.12 -12.05
C GLU A 17 -30.48 -2.62 -12.25
N ILE A 18 -29.61 -2.80 -11.24
CA ILE A 18 -28.18 -2.46 -11.35
C ILE A 18 -27.51 -3.30 -12.45
N ASN A 19 -27.74 -4.61 -12.47
CA ASN A 19 -27.19 -5.49 -13.51
C ASN A 19 -27.71 -5.12 -14.90
N SER A 20 -29.00 -4.86 -15.03
CA SER A 20 -29.60 -4.40 -16.29
C SER A 20 -28.98 -3.09 -16.76
N PHE A 21 -28.68 -2.15 -15.86
CA PHE A 21 -27.97 -0.92 -16.21
C PHE A 21 -26.55 -1.20 -16.72
N LEU A 22 -25.77 -2.02 -16.00
CA LEU A 22 -24.39 -2.35 -16.39
C LEU A 22 -24.30 -3.10 -17.73
N LEU A 23 -25.32 -3.90 -18.06
CA LEU A 23 -25.34 -4.72 -19.28
C LEU A 23 -26.01 -4.04 -20.48
N LYS A 24 -26.45 -2.78 -20.37
CA LYS A 24 -26.98 -2.04 -21.54
C LYS A 24 -25.91 -1.87 -22.61
N GLU A 25 -26.23 -2.24 -23.85
CA GLU A 25 -25.33 -2.14 -24.99
C GLU A 25 -24.86 -0.69 -25.24
N ASP A 26 -25.69 0.30 -24.92
CA ASP A 26 -25.41 1.72 -25.10
C ASP A 26 -24.91 2.42 -23.83
N ASN A 27 -24.47 1.67 -22.80
CA ASN A 27 -24.00 2.27 -21.54
C ASN A 27 -22.63 2.95 -21.73
N PRO A 28 -22.55 4.30 -21.69
CA PRO A 28 -21.28 4.99 -21.93
C PRO A 28 -20.25 4.74 -20.82
N LEU A 29 -20.68 4.47 -19.57
CA LEU A 29 -19.75 4.23 -18.46
C LEU A 29 -19.00 2.90 -18.62
N VAL A 30 -19.70 1.87 -19.12
CA VAL A 30 -19.12 0.54 -19.34
C VAL A 30 -18.35 0.51 -20.66
N ASN A 31 -18.92 1.06 -21.73
CA ASN A 31 -18.29 1.06 -23.04
C ASN A 31 -16.96 1.81 -23.04
N SER A 32 -16.87 2.98 -22.40
CA SER A 32 -15.59 3.70 -22.29
C SER A 32 -14.53 2.95 -21.48
N LEU A 33 -14.92 2.11 -20.51
CA LEU A 33 -13.97 1.21 -19.84
C LEU A 33 -13.51 0.09 -20.78
N LEU A 34 -14.45 -0.55 -21.49
CA LEU A 34 -14.16 -1.65 -22.40
C LEU A 34 -13.28 -1.22 -23.58
N GLU A 35 -13.46 -0.01 -24.10
CA GLU A 35 -12.58 0.58 -25.12
C GLU A 35 -11.12 0.64 -24.67
N ILE A 36 -10.88 0.99 -23.40
CA ILE A 36 -9.52 0.97 -22.83
C ILE A 36 -9.04 -0.47 -22.70
N VAL A 37 -9.85 -1.40 -22.21
CA VAL A 37 -9.46 -2.82 -22.12
C VAL A 37 -9.07 -3.38 -23.49
N GLU A 38 -9.82 -3.06 -24.54
CA GLU A 38 -9.50 -3.49 -25.91
C GLU A 38 -8.25 -2.81 -26.48
N LYS A 39 -7.99 -1.53 -26.14
CA LYS A 39 -6.73 -0.86 -26.48
C LYS A 39 -5.50 -1.65 -26.01
N TYR A 40 -5.59 -2.38 -24.90
CA TYR A 40 -4.49 -3.23 -24.40
C TYR A 40 -4.49 -4.68 -24.92
N GLY A 41 -5.49 -5.05 -25.71
CA GLY A 41 -5.63 -6.37 -26.35
C GLY A 41 -6.61 -7.32 -25.66
N GLY A 42 -7.47 -6.83 -24.78
CA GLY A 42 -8.44 -7.64 -24.04
C GLY A 42 -7.85 -8.30 -22.79
N VAL A 43 -8.73 -8.93 -21.99
CA VAL A 43 -8.42 -9.42 -20.64
C VAL A 43 -7.25 -10.41 -20.60
N ASP A 44 -7.26 -11.42 -21.48
CA ASP A 44 -6.25 -12.47 -21.49
C ASP A 44 -4.86 -11.93 -21.86
N GLU A 45 -4.80 -11.03 -22.85
CA GLU A 45 -3.56 -10.43 -23.30
C GLU A 45 -2.98 -9.48 -22.25
N ILE A 46 -3.82 -8.68 -21.59
CA ILE A 46 -3.42 -7.81 -20.47
C ILE A 46 -2.73 -8.66 -19.39
N ASN A 47 -3.39 -9.72 -18.92
CA ASN A 47 -2.84 -10.58 -17.87
C ASN A 47 -1.57 -11.31 -18.33
N ARG A 48 -1.51 -11.74 -19.60
CA ARG A 48 -0.31 -12.38 -20.18
C ARG A 48 0.88 -11.41 -20.19
N LYS A 49 0.69 -10.18 -20.69
CA LYS A 49 1.72 -9.14 -20.71
C LYS A 49 2.22 -8.81 -19.30
N ALA A 50 1.29 -8.62 -18.36
CA ALA A 50 1.64 -8.30 -16.98
C ALA A 50 2.45 -9.40 -16.28
N ARG A 51 2.07 -10.68 -16.47
CA ARG A 51 2.84 -11.82 -15.96
C ARG A 51 4.25 -11.86 -16.53
N GLU A 52 4.41 -11.58 -17.82
CA GLU A 52 5.71 -11.55 -18.48
C GLU A 52 6.58 -10.38 -18.00
N ALA A 53 6.02 -9.17 -17.95
CA ALA A 53 6.71 -7.97 -17.48
C ALA A 53 7.15 -8.11 -16.02
N GLY A 54 6.36 -8.81 -15.19
CA GLY A 54 6.67 -9.08 -13.80
C GLY A 54 7.66 -10.21 -13.54
N LYS A 55 8.23 -10.90 -14.55
CA LYS A 55 9.25 -11.93 -14.29
C LYS A 55 10.56 -11.31 -13.81
N LEU A 56 11.18 -11.89 -12.78
CA LEU A 56 12.41 -11.35 -12.18
C LEU A 56 13.53 -11.20 -13.23
N GLU A 57 13.66 -12.19 -14.11
CA GLU A 57 14.66 -12.21 -15.18
C GLU A 57 14.44 -11.07 -16.18
N ASN A 58 13.19 -10.74 -16.49
CA ASN A 58 12.86 -9.65 -17.40
C ASN A 58 13.08 -8.29 -16.74
N LEU A 59 12.72 -8.14 -15.46
CA LEU A 59 13.00 -6.93 -14.69
C LEU A 59 14.50 -6.65 -14.62
N MET A 60 15.31 -7.66 -14.29
CA MET A 60 16.77 -7.54 -14.24
C MET A 60 17.38 -7.23 -15.60
N ARG A 61 16.89 -7.87 -16.68
CA ARG A 61 17.36 -7.59 -18.05
C ARG A 61 17.05 -6.15 -18.50
N LYS A 62 15.87 -5.63 -18.16
CA LYS A 62 15.53 -4.21 -18.42
C LYS A 62 16.47 -3.28 -17.67
N LEU A 63 16.76 -3.59 -16.42
CA LEU A 63 17.64 -2.79 -15.58
C LEU A 63 19.09 -2.79 -16.06
N GLU A 64 19.59 -3.92 -16.59
CA GLU A 64 20.92 -4.00 -17.19
C GLU A 64 21.12 -2.96 -18.31
N ALA A 65 20.09 -2.74 -19.13
CA ALA A 65 20.13 -1.75 -20.20
C ALA A 65 19.96 -0.30 -19.73
N THR A 66 19.17 -0.07 -18.66
CA THR A 66 18.80 1.28 -18.23
C THR A 66 19.66 1.83 -17.09
N ASN A 67 19.97 1.02 -16.08
CA ASN A 67 20.72 1.44 -14.90
C ASN A 67 21.57 0.28 -14.31
N PRO A 68 22.77 0.03 -14.84
CA PRO A 68 23.66 -1.04 -14.38
C PRO A 68 24.09 -0.93 -12.91
N SER A 69 24.05 0.26 -12.31
CA SER A 69 24.38 0.44 -10.89
C SER A 69 23.36 -0.25 -10.00
N TYR A 70 22.07 -0.09 -10.29
CA TYR A 70 20.99 -0.74 -9.52
C TYR A 70 21.00 -2.25 -9.69
N LEU A 71 21.43 -2.76 -10.86
CA LEU A 71 21.61 -4.19 -11.06
C LEU A 71 22.63 -4.77 -10.08
N LYS A 72 23.78 -4.09 -9.89
CA LYS A 72 24.81 -4.52 -8.92
C LYS A 72 24.28 -4.53 -7.49
N ASP A 73 23.45 -3.55 -7.13
CA ASP A 73 22.82 -3.51 -5.81
C ASP A 73 21.83 -4.68 -5.60
N LEU A 74 21.09 -5.08 -6.64
CA LEU A 74 20.25 -6.28 -6.59
C LEU A 74 21.07 -7.57 -6.47
N GLU A 75 22.15 -7.69 -7.22
CA GLU A 75 23.09 -8.82 -7.12
C GLU A 75 23.70 -8.91 -5.72
N TRP A 76 24.07 -7.77 -5.13
CA TRP A 76 24.51 -7.69 -3.75
C TRP A 76 23.40 -8.16 -2.79
N LEU A 77 22.17 -7.70 -2.96
CA LEU A 77 21.03 -8.09 -2.10
C LEU A 77 20.73 -9.59 -2.19
N ILE A 78 20.78 -10.17 -3.40
CA ILE A 78 20.67 -11.63 -3.63
C ILE A 78 21.79 -12.36 -2.86
N LYS A 79 23.04 -11.89 -2.98
CA LYS A 79 24.17 -12.49 -2.28
C LYS A 79 23.98 -12.45 -0.76
N GLN A 80 23.54 -11.33 -0.19
CA GLN A 80 23.30 -11.22 1.26
C GLN A 80 22.18 -12.15 1.74
N ARG A 81 21.09 -12.25 0.96
CA ARG A 81 20.00 -13.19 1.23
C ARG A 81 20.51 -14.62 1.23
N ASP A 82 21.22 -15.02 0.18
CA ASP A 82 21.64 -16.41 -0.04
C ASP A 82 22.74 -16.84 0.95
N SER A 83 23.54 -15.88 1.44
CA SER A 83 24.50 -16.10 2.52
C SER A 83 23.90 -16.05 3.92
N ASN A 84 22.58 -15.89 4.06
CA ASN A 84 21.88 -15.72 5.35
C ASN A 84 22.44 -14.58 6.21
N ALA A 85 22.76 -13.43 5.60
CA ALA A 85 23.32 -12.28 6.32
C ALA A 85 22.28 -11.59 7.23
N PHE A 86 20.99 -11.73 6.93
CA PHE A 86 19.90 -11.18 7.72
C PHE A 86 19.60 -12.07 8.93
N ILE A 87 19.21 -11.46 10.04
CA ILE A 87 18.85 -12.20 11.27
C ILE A 87 17.64 -13.12 11.02
N SER A 88 17.69 -14.35 11.53
CA SER A 88 16.54 -15.26 11.52
C SER A 88 15.46 -14.80 12.51
N ILE A 89 14.22 -15.24 12.35
CA ILE A 89 13.12 -14.90 13.28
C ILE A 89 13.41 -15.48 14.67
N ALA A 90 13.93 -16.71 14.74
CA ALA A 90 14.34 -17.33 16.00
C ALA A 90 15.44 -16.53 16.72
N ASP A 91 16.51 -16.14 16.00
CA ASP A 91 17.59 -15.34 16.57
C ASP A 91 17.11 -13.94 16.98
N TYR A 92 16.18 -13.35 16.23
CA TYR A 92 15.59 -12.06 16.58
C TYR A 92 14.81 -12.16 17.89
N ARG A 93 13.95 -13.19 18.03
CA ARG A 93 13.22 -13.44 19.28
C ARG A 93 14.17 -13.66 20.46
N ARG A 94 15.24 -14.43 20.26
CA ARG A 94 16.30 -14.64 21.29
C ARG A 94 17.07 -13.36 21.60
N LYS A 95 17.36 -12.50 20.61
CA LYS A 95 17.96 -11.16 20.81
C LYS A 95 17.10 -10.29 21.72
N ILE A 96 15.77 -10.38 21.64
CA ILE A 96 14.84 -9.58 22.45
C ILE A 96 14.56 -10.19 23.83
N LEU A 97 14.29 -11.49 23.90
CA LEU A 97 13.77 -12.16 25.10
C LEU A 97 14.81 -12.99 25.87
N GLY A 98 16.01 -13.18 25.31
CA GLY A 98 16.99 -14.14 25.81
C GLY A 98 16.46 -15.58 25.73
N GLU A 99 16.83 -16.42 26.71
CA GLU A 99 16.45 -17.83 26.77
C GLU A 99 14.93 -18.06 26.88
N LYS A 100 14.16 -17.04 27.33
CA LYS A 100 12.69 -17.15 27.40
C LYS A 100 12.07 -17.45 26.03
N ALA A 101 12.69 -16.97 24.95
CA ALA A 101 12.23 -17.20 23.58
C ALA A 101 12.05 -18.69 23.26
N ASP A 102 12.91 -19.55 23.80
CA ASP A 102 12.96 -20.99 23.48
C ASP A 102 11.74 -21.76 24.07
N SER A 103 11.04 -21.16 25.03
CA SER A 103 9.88 -21.74 25.71
C SER A 103 8.55 -21.07 25.36
N MET A 104 8.59 -19.91 24.71
CA MET A 104 7.40 -19.14 24.35
C MET A 104 6.78 -19.66 23.06
N GLN A 105 5.45 -19.70 23.02
CA GLN A 105 4.68 -19.95 21.81
C GLN A 105 4.24 -18.63 21.19
N PHE A 106 4.28 -18.57 19.87
CA PHE A 106 3.90 -17.41 19.08
C PHE A 106 2.80 -17.84 18.09
N ASP A 107 1.60 -17.29 18.20
CA ASP A 107 0.48 -17.63 17.32
C ASP A 107 0.62 -16.93 15.97
N GLU A 108 1.00 -17.69 14.95
CA GLU A 108 1.15 -17.24 13.56
C GLU A 108 -0.19 -16.90 12.88
N SER A 109 -1.34 -17.23 13.48
CA SER A 109 -2.66 -16.96 12.90
C SER A 109 -3.05 -15.47 12.91
N THR A 110 -2.50 -14.68 13.84
CA THR A 110 -2.74 -13.23 13.96
C THR A 110 -1.50 -12.39 13.65
N ALA A 111 -0.53 -12.96 12.94
CA ALA A 111 0.73 -12.31 12.62
C ALA A 111 0.54 -10.90 12.01
N VAL A 112 1.10 -9.89 12.67
CA VAL A 112 1.01 -8.50 12.21
C VAL A 112 2.01 -8.27 11.08
N THR A 113 1.53 -7.83 9.91
CA THR A 113 2.41 -7.46 8.80
C THR A 113 3.20 -6.21 9.16
N LEU A 114 4.53 -6.28 9.13
CA LEU A 114 5.37 -5.09 9.27
C LEU A 114 5.37 -4.33 7.94
N GLU A 115 4.95 -3.06 7.98
CA GLU A 115 4.80 -2.21 6.81
C GLU A 115 5.49 -0.86 6.98
N ILE A 116 6.20 -0.44 5.94
CA ILE A 116 6.84 0.88 5.85
C ILE A 116 6.29 1.65 4.65
N SER A 117 6.05 2.95 4.87
CA SER A 117 5.50 3.84 3.88
C SER A 117 6.56 4.77 3.26
N ALA A 118 6.31 5.18 2.02
CA ALA A 118 7.13 6.09 1.24
C ALA A 118 8.60 5.64 1.06
N CYS A 119 8.80 4.37 0.73
CA CYS A 119 10.07 3.90 0.18
C CYS A 119 10.20 4.35 -1.28
N ASN A 120 10.53 5.63 -1.46
CA ASN A 120 10.40 6.30 -2.75
C ASN A 120 11.57 6.04 -3.71
N PHE A 121 12.74 5.68 -3.20
CA PHE A 121 13.94 5.46 -4.01
C PHE A 121 14.54 4.10 -3.70
N PHE A 122 14.82 3.30 -4.73
CA PHE A 122 15.45 1.99 -4.59
C PHE A 122 16.76 2.02 -3.78
N PRO A 123 17.66 3.02 -3.92
CA PRO A 123 18.83 3.14 -3.05
C PRO A 123 18.52 3.19 -1.56
N TRP A 124 17.37 3.73 -1.16
CA TRP A 124 16.98 3.76 0.26
C TRP A 124 16.69 2.37 0.81
N LEU A 125 16.09 1.49 0.00
CA LEU A 125 15.89 0.07 0.35
C LEU A 125 17.23 -0.64 0.57
N ILE A 126 18.26 -0.30 -0.20
CA ILE A 126 19.61 -0.86 -0.05
C ILE A 126 20.27 -0.37 1.24
N GLU A 127 20.14 0.91 1.56
CA GLU A 127 20.61 1.45 2.84
C GLU A 127 19.87 0.85 4.04
N GLU A 128 18.56 0.61 3.92
CA GLU A 128 17.78 -0.13 4.92
C GLU A 128 18.31 -1.55 5.09
N ALA A 129 18.55 -2.27 3.99
CA ALA A 129 19.06 -3.64 4.03
C ALA A 129 20.45 -3.72 4.69
N LYS A 130 21.35 -2.79 4.38
CA LYS A 130 22.67 -2.69 5.04
C LYS A 130 22.52 -2.46 6.54
N ARG A 131 21.66 -1.51 6.94
CA ARG A 131 21.37 -1.21 8.34
C ARG A 131 20.74 -2.40 9.06
N ALA A 132 19.83 -3.12 8.41
CA ALA A 132 19.19 -4.31 8.96
C ALA A 132 20.20 -5.43 9.25
N ILE A 133 21.16 -5.65 8.35
CA ILE A 133 22.27 -6.60 8.57
C ILE A 133 23.15 -6.14 9.74
N GLU A 134 23.61 -4.88 9.71
CA GLU A 134 24.51 -4.32 10.72
C GLU A 134 23.90 -4.39 12.14
N LYS A 135 22.66 -3.95 12.28
CA LYS A 135 21.96 -3.86 13.56
C LYS A 135 21.27 -5.16 13.96
N ARG A 136 21.24 -6.15 13.05
CA ARG A 136 20.46 -7.38 13.17
C ARG A 136 18.97 -7.06 13.41
N ASP A 137 18.45 -6.18 12.57
CA ASP A 137 17.07 -5.72 12.57
C ASP A 137 16.28 -6.43 11.46
N LEU A 138 14.95 -6.29 11.52
CA LEU A 138 14.04 -6.90 10.55
C LEU A 138 13.71 -5.90 9.44
N MET A 139 13.71 -6.41 8.21
CA MET A 139 13.13 -5.76 7.03
C MET A 139 11.61 -6.03 6.98
N PRO A 140 10.77 -5.03 6.72
CA PRO A 140 9.31 -5.22 6.65
C PRO A 140 8.88 -6.10 5.48
N ALA A 141 7.68 -6.69 5.59
CA ALA A 141 7.10 -7.53 4.54
C ALA A 141 6.27 -6.74 3.51
N ARG A 142 6.07 -5.44 3.75
CA ARG A 142 5.24 -4.59 2.90
C ARG A 142 5.78 -3.17 2.78
N TYR A 143 5.78 -2.66 1.55
CA TYR A 143 6.31 -1.35 1.19
C TYR A 143 5.30 -0.51 0.42
N ILE A 144 5.15 0.76 0.76
CA ILE A 144 4.34 1.71 -0.01
C ILE A 144 5.25 2.72 -0.71
N ARG A 145 4.96 2.99 -1.97
CA ARG A 145 5.67 3.96 -2.79
C ARG A 145 4.71 5.02 -3.29
N VAL A 146 5.11 6.29 -3.13
CA VAL A 146 4.27 7.45 -3.44
C VAL A 146 4.94 8.42 -4.43
N ARG A 147 6.18 8.12 -4.81
CA ARG A 147 6.95 8.81 -5.85
C ARG A 147 6.26 8.71 -7.22
N ASN A 148 6.38 9.78 -8.01
CA ASN A 148 5.91 9.83 -9.40
C ASN A 148 6.42 8.63 -10.22
N MET A 149 5.53 7.95 -10.93
CA MET A 149 5.86 6.70 -11.64
C MET A 149 6.69 6.96 -12.89
N LYS A 150 6.47 8.07 -13.60
CA LYS A 150 7.31 8.45 -14.76
C LYS A 150 8.76 8.66 -14.36
N GLU A 151 9.03 9.37 -13.26
CA GLU A 151 10.40 9.55 -12.77
C GLU A 151 11.07 8.21 -12.41
N GLN A 152 10.30 7.22 -11.92
CA GLN A 152 10.82 5.88 -11.63
C GLN A 152 11.14 5.07 -12.90
N VAL A 153 10.42 5.31 -14.00
CA VAL A 153 10.74 4.72 -15.30
C VAL A 153 12.03 5.32 -15.85
N GLU A 154 12.16 6.65 -15.80
CA GLU A 154 13.29 7.39 -16.36
C GLU A 154 14.64 6.97 -15.76
N ASP A 155 14.70 6.73 -14.44
CA ASP A 155 15.93 6.34 -13.76
C ASP A 155 16.09 4.83 -13.52
N GLY A 156 15.14 4.03 -14.03
CA GLY A 156 15.12 2.58 -13.91
C GLY A 156 14.75 2.02 -12.54
N ASP A 157 14.38 2.90 -11.60
CA ASP A 157 13.99 2.53 -10.23
C ASP A 157 12.77 1.58 -10.21
N ILE A 158 11.80 1.78 -11.12
CA ILE A 158 10.59 0.95 -11.18
C ILE A 158 10.90 -0.54 -11.31
N TRP A 159 11.88 -0.91 -12.16
CA TRP A 159 12.30 -2.30 -12.36
C TRP A 159 13.15 -2.79 -11.19
N ALA A 160 14.07 -1.94 -10.71
CA ALA A 160 14.94 -2.28 -9.58
C ALA A 160 14.13 -2.62 -8.33
N PHE A 161 13.15 -1.79 -8.00
CA PHE A 161 12.31 -2.01 -6.83
C PHE A 161 11.42 -3.24 -6.98
N ALA A 162 10.77 -3.42 -8.14
CA ALA A 162 9.94 -4.60 -8.40
C ALA A 162 10.75 -5.91 -8.28
N ALA A 163 12.00 -5.91 -8.78
CA ALA A 163 12.91 -7.03 -8.63
C ALA A 163 13.30 -7.26 -7.15
N ALA A 164 13.62 -6.19 -6.42
CA ALA A 164 13.96 -6.26 -5.00
C ALA A 164 12.84 -6.87 -4.16
N MET A 165 11.60 -6.47 -4.38
CA MET A 165 10.43 -7.03 -3.68
C MET A 165 10.31 -8.55 -3.89
N LYS A 166 10.58 -9.03 -5.11
CA LYS A 166 10.62 -10.48 -5.41
C LYS A 166 11.79 -11.19 -4.74
N ILE A 167 12.96 -10.54 -4.66
CA ILE A 167 14.16 -11.06 -4.03
C ILE A 167 13.94 -11.27 -2.52
N ILE A 168 13.33 -10.28 -1.85
CA ILE A 168 13.10 -10.30 -0.40
C ILE A 168 11.76 -10.96 0.01
N GLY A 169 10.86 -11.17 -0.95
CA GLY A 169 9.56 -11.78 -0.74
C GLY A 169 8.52 -10.83 -0.13
N ALA A 170 8.70 -9.53 -0.28
CA ALA A 170 7.78 -8.51 0.22
C ALA A 170 6.73 -8.12 -0.82
N SER A 171 5.59 -7.62 -0.35
CA SER A 171 4.58 -6.96 -1.19
C SER A 171 4.86 -5.46 -1.30
N TYR A 172 4.38 -4.83 -2.36
CA TYR A 172 4.49 -3.40 -2.51
C TYR A 172 3.31 -2.79 -3.26
N VAL A 173 3.06 -1.52 -2.98
CA VAL A 173 2.04 -0.71 -3.66
C VAL A 173 2.71 0.49 -4.32
N GLN A 174 2.36 0.76 -5.57
CA GLN A 174 2.75 1.96 -6.29
C GLN A 174 1.65 3.02 -6.25
N THR A 175 1.97 4.28 -6.52
CA THR A 175 0.97 5.34 -6.62
C THR A 175 1.01 5.94 -8.01
N LEU A 176 -0.10 5.83 -8.74
CA LEU A 176 -0.23 6.39 -10.08
C LEU A 176 -0.14 7.93 -10.06
N ASP A 177 0.26 8.50 -11.19
CA ASP A 177 0.38 9.95 -11.38
C ASP A 177 -1.01 10.60 -11.53
N THR A 178 -2.02 9.83 -11.94
CA THR A 178 -3.47 10.14 -11.95
C THR A 178 -4.13 10.30 -10.58
N LYS A 179 -3.44 10.97 -9.66
CA LYS A 179 -3.87 11.23 -8.28
C LYS A 179 -4.22 12.70 -7.98
N GLY A 180 -4.53 13.49 -9.01
CA GLY A 180 -4.93 14.89 -8.85
C GLY A 180 -3.78 15.91 -8.95
N THR A 181 -2.54 15.50 -8.68
CA THR A 181 -1.35 16.38 -8.65
C THR A 181 -0.68 16.58 -10.01
N MET A 182 -1.09 15.83 -11.05
CA MET A 182 -0.53 16.02 -12.39
C MET A 182 -0.93 17.38 -12.96
N PRO A 183 -0.14 17.98 -13.86
CA PRO A 183 -0.53 19.18 -14.60
C PRO A 183 -1.72 18.92 -15.54
N GLY A 184 -2.68 19.83 -15.52
CA GLY A 184 -3.78 19.94 -16.48
C GLY A 184 -3.41 20.77 -17.70
N PRO A 185 -4.37 21.06 -18.59
CA PRO A 185 -4.15 21.80 -19.83
C PRO A 185 -3.55 23.21 -19.63
N ASP A 186 -3.77 23.82 -18.46
CA ASP A 186 -3.25 25.13 -18.06
C ASP A 186 -1.91 25.05 -17.31
N GLY A 187 -1.36 23.84 -17.14
CA GLY A 187 -0.13 23.58 -16.39
C GLY A 187 -0.32 23.51 -14.87
N MET A 188 -1.52 23.79 -14.34
CA MET A 188 -1.84 23.70 -12.91
C MET A 188 -2.28 22.27 -12.54
N PRO A 189 -2.24 21.85 -11.26
CA PRO A 189 -2.75 20.55 -10.87
C PRO A 189 -4.21 20.35 -11.29
N ILE A 190 -4.54 19.17 -11.83
CA ILE A 190 -5.90 18.85 -12.31
C ILE A 190 -6.95 18.90 -11.18
N ASN A 191 -6.51 18.64 -9.94
CA ASN A 191 -7.33 18.87 -8.78
C ASN A 191 -7.23 20.34 -8.40
N VAL A 192 -8.28 21.08 -8.75
CA VAL A 192 -8.45 22.52 -8.46
C VAL A 192 -8.35 22.88 -6.98
N HIS A 193 -8.43 21.89 -6.09
CA HIS A 193 -8.30 22.08 -4.64
C HIS A 193 -6.85 21.96 -4.13
N LEU A 194 -5.89 21.62 -4.99
CA LEU A 194 -4.47 21.59 -4.62
C LEU A 194 -3.87 23.00 -4.68
N GLY A 195 -4.07 23.79 -3.61
CA GLY A 195 -3.56 25.16 -3.51
C GLY A 195 -2.92 25.53 -2.17
N GLY A 196 -2.67 24.55 -1.29
CA GLY A 196 -2.09 24.79 0.04
C GLY A 196 -3.12 24.94 1.17
N PRO A 197 -2.69 25.27 2.41
CA PRO A 197 -3.56 25.41 3.58
C PRO A 197 -4.72 26.40 3.41
N GLU A 198 -4.54 27.43 2.57
CA GLU A 198 -5.58 28.41 2.20
C GLU A 198 -6.75 27.74 1.46
N THR A 199 -6.52 26.55 0.90
CA THR A 199 -7.50 25.74 0.17
C THR A 199 -7.96 24.50 0.94
N ILE A 200 -7.75 24.44 2.27
CA ILE A 200 -8.17 23.30 3.12
C ILE A 200 -9.67 22.97 2.96
N THR A 201 -10.51 23.98 2.75
CA THR A 201 -11.95 23.79 2.50
C THR A 201 -12.22 23.11 1.15
N GLY A 202 -11.35 23.31 0.16
CA GLY A 202 -11.38 22.62 -1.13
C GLY A 202 -11.13 21.12 -0.99
N TYR A 203 -10.30 20.68 -0.05
CA TYR A 203 -10.06 19.24 0.17
C TYR A 203 -11.32 18.48 0.60
N PHE A 204 -12.31 19.14 1.20
CA PHE A 204 -13.63 18.53 1.48
C PHE A 204 -14.47 18.27 0.21
N GLY A 205 -14.12 18.89 -0.92
CA GLY A 205 -14.76 18.70 -2.23
C GLY A 205 -14.33 17.43 -2.97
N GLY A 206 -13.35 16.69 -2.44
CA GLY A 206 -12.82 15.46 -3.03
C GLY A 206 -11.47 15.63 -3.73
N VAL A 207 -10.84 14.51 -4.11
CA VAL A 207 -9.43 14.45 -4.57
C VAL A 207 -9.24 14.89 -6.04
N GLY A 208 -10.22 15.56 -6.66
CA GLY A 208 -10.11 16.17 -8.00
C GLY A 208 -9.74 15.18 -9.11
N VAL A 209 -10.43 14.05 -9.18
CA VAL A 209 -10.39 13.11 -10.31
C VAL A 209 -11.73 13.20 -11.05
N PRO A 210 -11.97 14.24 -11.87
CA PRO A 210 -13.20 14.34 -12.65
C PRO A 210 -13.24 13.29 -13.77
N ASN A 211 -14.39 13.12 -14.43
CA ASN A 211 -14.72 12.00 -15.31
C ASN A 211 -13.57 11.52 -16.23
N GLU A 212 -12.94 12.42 -17.00
CA GLU A 212 -11.86 12.06 -17.91
C GLU A 212 -10.61 11.50 -17.20
N TYR A 213 -10.36 11.92 -15.96
CA TYR A 213 -9.21 11.46 -15.18
C TYR A 213 -9.46 10.12 -14.51
N ALA A 214 -10.71 9.74 -14.25
CA ALA A 214 -11.04 8.40 -13.78
C ALA A 214 -10.73 7.36 -14.87
N LEU A 215 -10.99 7.67 -16.13
CA LEU A 215 -10.63 6.82 -17.26
C LEU A 215 -9.12 6.88 -17.59
N LYS A 216 -8.47 8.05 -17.48
CA LYS A 216 -7.01 8.15 -17.58
C LYS A 216 -6.31 7.32 -16.48
N TRP A 217 -6.90 7.21 -15.29
CA TRP A 217 -6.40 6.34 -14.22
C TRP A 217 -6.42 4.86 -14.63
N VAL A 218 -7.49 4.40 -15.30
CA VAL A 218 -7.54 3.03 -15.84
C VAL A 218 -6.47 2.81 -16.91
N ASP A 219 -6.36 3.74 -17.85
CA ASP A 219 -5.37 3.68 -18.93
C ASP A 219 -3.93 3.63 -18.36
N GLU A 220 -3.62 4.53 -17.41
CA GLU A 220 -2.34 4.57 -16.74
C GLU A 220 -2.08 3.27 -15.94
N PHE A 221 -3.08 2.76 -15.23
CA PHE A 221 -2.92 1.52 -14.48
C PHE A 221 -2.63 0.34 -15.41
N LEU A 222 -3.41 0.17 -16.48
CA LEU A 222 -3.20 -0.91 -17.43
C LEU A 222 -1.84 -0.78 -18.12
N HIS A 223 -1.39 0.44 -18.46
CA HIS A 223 -0.03 0.68 -18.94
C HIS A 223 1.04 0.15 -17.98
N TYR A 224 0.99 0.55 -16.72
CA TYR A 224 1.99 0.10 -15.74
C TYR A 224 1.88 -1.39 -15.40
N TYR A 225 0.66 -1.93 -15.42
CA TYR A 225 0.40 -3.35 -15.22
C TYR A 225 1.00 -4.18 -16.35
N THR A 226 0.77 -3.82 -17.62
CA THR A 226 1.22 -4.61 -18.77
C THR A 226 2.69 -4.43 -19.09
N GLU A 227 3.24 -3.22 -18.98
CA GLU A 227 4.62 -2.92 -19.41
C GLU A 227 5.67 -3.13 -18.30
N TYR A 228 5.26 -2.98 -17.04
CA TYR A 228 6.18 -2.99 -15.89
C TYR A 228 5.80 -4.03 -14.81
N GLY A 229 4.69 -4.74 -14.98
CA GLY A 229 4.23 -5.75 -14.01
C GLY A 229 3.74 -5.16 -12.69
N VAL A 230 3.33 -3.88 -12.66
CA VAL A 230 2.85 -3.20 -11.45
C VAL A 230 1.44 -3.68 -11.13
N ARG A 231 1.33 -4.63 -10.19
CA ARG A 231 0.05 -5.26 -9.82
C ARG A 231 -0.79 -4.46 -8.84
N GLN A 232 -0.17 -3.80 -7.86
CA GLN A 232 -0.87 -3.12 -6.76
C GLN A 232 -0.69 -1.60 -6.84
N VAL A 233 -1.80 -0.86 -6.88
CA VAL A 233 -1.79 0.61 -6.85
C VAL A 233 -2.55 1.21 -5.67
N LEU A 234 -2.12 2.38 -5.21
CA LEU A 234 -2.81 3.17 -4.21
C LEU A 234 -3.97 3.91 -4.87
N ASN A 235 -5.16 3.83 -4.25
CA ASN A 235 -6.39 4.41 -4.76
C ASN A 235 -7.00 5.41 -3.77
N VAL A 236 -7.46 6.55 -4.27
CA VAL A 236 -7.84 7.73 -3.45
C VAL A 236 -9.23 8.28 -3.78
N ASN A 237 -9.91 7.76 -4.81
CA ASN A 237 -11.17 8.28 -5.29
C ASN A 237 -12.21 7.15 -5.46
N ALA A 238 -13.46 7.42 -5.08
CA ALA A 238 -14.52 6.41 -5.10
C ALA A 238 -14.84 5.87 -6.51
N GLY A 239 -14.76 6.72 -7.53
CA GLY A 239 -14.94 6.33 -8.94
C GLY A 239 -13.83 5.42 -9.43
N THR A 240 -12.57 5.74 -9.15
CA THR A 240 -11.43 4.87 -9.50
C THR A 240 -11.39 3.59 -8.66
N ILE A 241 -11.92 3.60 -7.44
CA ILE A 241 -12.14 2.39 -6.63
C ILE A 241 -13.16 1.47 -7.33
N LEU A 242 -14.28 2.02 -7.79
CA LEU A 242 -15.28 1.27 -8.54
C LEU A 242 -14.71 0.70 -9.85
N LEU A 243 -13.97 1.51 -10.60
CA LEU A 243 -13.30 1.06 -11.83
C LEU A 243 -12.29 -0.07 -11.55
N GLY A 244 -11.55 0.01 -10.44
CA GLY A 244 -10.68 -1.09 -9.99
C GLY A 244 -11.47 -2.39 -9.74
N TYR A 245 -12.63 -2.31 -9.10
CA TYR A 245 -13.52 -3.47 -8.93
C TYR A 245 -14.00 -4.03 -10.26
N TRP A 246 -14.35 -3.18 -11.24
CA TRP A 246 -14.81 -3.61 -12.55
C TRP A 246 -13.72 -4.28 -13.38
N LEU A 247 -12.49 -3.73 -13.39
CA LEU A 247 -11.35 -4.38 -14.04
C LEU A 247 -11.13 -5.80 -13.52
N HIS A 248 -11.18 -5.97 -12.20
CA HIS A 248 -11.06 -7.30 -11.60
C HIS A 248 -12.25 -8.18 -11.96
N LYS A 249 -13.48 -7.67 -11.89
CA LYS A 249 -14.68 -8.45 -12.24
C LYS A 249 -14.66 -8.91 -13.71
N LEU A 250 -14.08 -8.12 -14.62
CA LEU A 250 -13.88 -8.48 -16.02
C LEU A 250 -12.83 -9.59 -16.23
N GLY A 251 -12.00 -9.88 -15.22
CA GLY A 251 -10.99 -10.93 -15.28
C GLY A 251 -9.54 -10.43 -15.29
N ILE A 252 -9.30 -9.12 -15.18
CA ILE A 252 -7.93 -8.57 -15.12
C ILE A 252 -7.39 -8.68 -13.69
N ASP A 253 -6.21 -9.28 -13.49
CA ASP A 253 -5.65 -9.59 -12.16
C ASP A 253 -4.89 -8.38 -11.56
N VAL A 254 -5.53 -7.22 -11.60
CA VAL A 254 -5.09 -5.99 -10.95
C VAL A 254 -5.53 -5.96 -9.48
N GLU A 255 -4.77 -5.26 -8.65
CA GLU A 255 -5.06 -5.08 -7.25
C GLU A 255 -4.89 -3.61 -6.85
N PHE A 256 -5.59 -3.18 -5.82
CA PHE A 256 -5.39 -1.86 -5.25
C PHE A 256 -5.52 -1.84 -3.73
N LYS A 257 -4.91 -0.81 -3.14
CA LYS A 257 -5.07 -0.44 -1.73
C LYS A 257 -5.80 0.89 -1.63
N ILE A 258 -6.71 1.03 -0.68
CA ILE A 258 -7.37 2.32 -0.42
C ILE A 258 -6.51 3.19 0.51
N SER A 259 -6.32 4.44 0.10
CA SER A 259 -5.55 5.45 0.83
C SER A 259 -6.28 5.99 2.07
N VAL A 260 -5.52 6.58 2.98
CA VAL A 260 -6.05 7.22 4.20
C VAL A 260 -6.93 8.41 3.84
N TYR A 261 -6.62 9.09 2.72
CA TYR A 261 -7.35 10.24 2.21
C TYR A 261 -8.80 9.93 1.77
N VAL A 262 -9.17 8.65 1.60
CA VAL A 262 -10.58 8.28 1.36
C VAL A 262 -11.42 8.43 2.63
N GLY A 263 -10.80 8.32 3.81
CA GLY A 263 -11.47 8.61 5.08
C GLY A 263 -12.34 7.47 5.63
N ASN A 264 -11.95 6.20 5.47
CA ASN A 264 -12.60 5.08 6.17
C ASN A 264 -12.42 5.23 7.70
N ASP A 265 -13.30 6.00 8.33
CA ASP A 265 -13.13 6.54 9.69
C ASP A 265 -14.11 5.96 10.73
N ASN A 266 -15.08 5.17 10.27
CA ASN A 266 -16.05 4.51 11.12
C ASN A 266 -16.56 3.20 10.50
N PRO A 267 -17.15 2.29 11.30
CA PRO A 267 -17.61 0.98 10.82
C PRO A 267 -18.64 1.04 9.68
N TYR A 268 -19.44 2.11 9.58
CA TYR A 268 -20.45 2.24 8.52
C TYR A 268 -19.83 2.58 7.18
N PHE A 269 -18.81 3.45 7.16
CA PHE A 269 -18.05 3.71 5.93
C PHE A 269 -17.25 2.45 5.54
N ILE A 270 -16.68 1.75 6.51
CA ILE A 270 -15.96 0.50 6.24
C ILE A 270 -16.92 -0.57 5.69
N PHE A 271 -18.12 -0.68 6.24
CA PHE A 271 -19.19 -1.52 5.69
C PHE A 271 -19.52 -1.12 4.25
N TRP A 272 -19.69 0.17 3.95
CA TRP A 272 -19.93 0.66 2.59
C TRP A 272 -18.81 0.25 1.61
N THR A 273 -17.56 0.43 2.01
CA THR A 273 -16.38 0.05 1.22
C THR A 273 -16.35 -1.45 0.95
N LEU A 274 -16.52 -2.28 1.99
CA LEU A 274 -16.47 -3.73 1.86
C LEU A 274 -17.72 -4.32 1.17
N MET A 275 -18.88 -3.68 1.32
CA MET A 275 -20.12 -4.07 0.64
C MET A 275 -19.97 -3.88 -0.88
N THR A 276 -19.36 -2.77 -1.31
CA THR A 276 -19.06 -2.54 -2.73
C THR A 276 -18.06 -3.57 -3.25
N ALA A 277 -17.02 -3.89 -2.48
CA ALA A 277 -16.08 -4.96 -2.82
C ALA A 277 -16.76 -6.32 -2.97
N LYS A 278 -17.74 -6.62 -2.11
CA LYS A 278 -18.52 -7.86 -2.14
C LYS A 278 -19.48 -7.92 -3.33
N LEU A 279 -20.12 -6.81 -3.68
CA LEU A 279 -21.02 -6.73 -4.83
C LEU A 279 -20.31 -7.08 -6.14
N PHE A 280 -19.04 -6.69 -6.28
CA PHE A 280 -18.23 -6.92 -7.48
C PHE A 280 -17.15 -8.00 -7.32
N SER A 281 -17.23 -8.85 -6.29
CA SER A 281 -16.28 -9.95 -6.15
C SER A 281 -16.45 -10.97 -7.29
N ARG A 282 -15.37 -11.70 -7.60
CA ARG A 282 -15.43 -12.85 -8.50
C ARG A 282 -16.10 -14.04 -7.81
N ASP A 283 -16.45 -15.05 -8.60
CA ASP A 283 -17.14 -16.26 -8.13
C ASP A 283 -16.25 -17.11 -7.22
N ASP A 284 -14.93 -16.97 -7.34
CA ASP A 284 -13.93 -17.53 -6.42
C ASP A 284 -13.84 -16.78 -5.07
N GLY A 285 -14.68 -15.76 -4.87
CA GLY A 285 -14.72 -14.94 -3.66
C GLY A 285 -13.66 -13.84 -3.59
N THR A 286 -12.80 -13.69 -4.60
CA THR A 286 -11.73 -12.69 -4.59
C THR A 286 -12.21 -11.28 -4.94
N THR A 287 -11.45 -10.29 -4.49
CA THR A 287 -11.64 -8.86 -4.76
C THR A 287 -10.26 -8.22 -5.03
N PRO A 288 -10.16 -7.17 -5.86
CA PRO A 288 -8.90 -6.48 -6.08
C PRO A 288 -8.47 -5.61 -4.90
N LEU A 289 -9.36 -5.34 -3.93
CA LEU A 289 -9.01 -4.61 -2.72
C LEU A 289 -8.14 -5.50 -1.83
N ILE A 290 -6.83 -5.28 -1.83
CA ILE A 290 -5.88 -6.09 -1.02
C ILE A 290 -5.53 -5.47 0.33
N GLY A 291 -6.09 -4.29 0.61
CA GLY A 291 -5.98 -3.63 1.90
C GLY A 291 -6.47 -2.19 1.85
N PHE A 292 -6.70 -1.61 3.02
CA PHE A 292 -7.13 -0.23 3.13
C PHE A 292 -6.54 0.40 4.38
N ASN A 293 -6.14 1.65 4.24
CA ASN A 293 -5.82 2.46 5.41
C ASN A 293 -7.13 2.80 6.12
N LEU A 294 -7.14 2.61 7.43
CA LEU A 294 -8.10 3.28 8.28
C LEU A 294 -7.71 4.75 8.43
N SER A 295 -8.71 5.61 8.62
CA SER A 295 -8.47 7.00 9.00
C SER A 295 -7.67 7.07 10.31
N ASN A 296 -6.86 8.10 10.47
CA ASN A 296 -6.10 8.35 11.69
C ASN A 296 -6.99 8.67 12.92
N ALA A 297 -8.29 8.88 12.71
CA ALA A 297 -9.26 9.14 13.78
C ALA A 297 -9.90 7.88 14.38
N VAL A 298 -9.70 6.68 13.80
CA VAL A 298 -10.33 5.44 14.30
C VAL A 298 -9.75 5.03 15.66
N ASN A 299 -10.45 4.16 16.39
CA ASN A 299 -9.95 3.48 17.60
C ASN A 299 -10.02 1.95 17.44
N ASN A 300 -9.56 1.21 18.45
CA ASN A 300 -9.60 -0.26 18.48
C ASN A 300 -11.00 -0.84 18.23
N LYS A 301 -12.06 -0.17 18.74
CA LYS A 301 -13.42 -0.65 18.50
C LYS A 301 -13.81 -0.62 17.02
N THR A 302 -13.41 0.44 16.31
CA THR A 302 -13.61 0.52 14.86
C THR A 302 -12.83 -0.58 14.14
N ILE A 303 -11.60 -0.89 14.58
CA ILE A 303 -10.78 -1.95 13.98
C ILE A 303 -11.44 -3.33 14.17
N GLU A 304 -11.88 -3.67 15.38
CA GLU A 304 -12.60 -4.91 15.67
C GLU A 304 -13.89 -5.05 14.83
N LEU A 305 -14.69 -3.98 14.73
CA LEU A 305 -15.91 -4.00 13.93
C LEU A 305 -15.61 -4.13 12.43
N SER A 306 -14.48 -3.59 11.98
CA SER A 306 -13.99 -3.78 10.60
C SER A 306 -13.63 -5.25 10.34
N ALA A 307 -12.98 -5.90 11.30
CA ALA A 307 -12.65 -7.31 11.24
C ALA A 307 -13.90 -8.20 11.20
N TYR A 308 -14.89 -7.89 12.04
CA TYR A 308 -16.20 -8.55 12.04
C TYR A 308 -16.89 -8.49 10.66
N ILE A 309 -16.91 -7.32 10.01
CA ILE A 309 -17.48 -7.18 8.66
C ILE A 309 -16.67 -7.98 7.64
N ARG A 310 -15.33 -7.90 7.71
CA ARG A 310 -14.41 -8.64 6.82
C ARG A 310 -14.63 -10.13 6.89
N GLU A 311 -14.74 -10.69 8.10
CA GLU A 311 -15.01 -12.11 8.32
C GLU A 311 -16.35 -12.50 7.70
N ALA A 312 -17.42 -11.75 7.99
CA ALA A 312 -18.76 -12.01 7.47
C ALA A 312 -18.83 -12.02 5.93
N PHE A 313 -17.96 -11.26 5.25
CA PHE A 313 -17.90 -11.22 3.78
C PHE A 313 -16.91 -12.21 3.16
N GLY A 314 -16.15 -12.96 3.97
CA GLY A 314 -15.12 -13.88 3.50
C GLY A 314 -13.81 -13.19 3.10
N PHE A 315 -13.58 -11.96 3.57
CA PHE A 315 -12.44 -11.15 3.20
C PHE A 315 -11.30 -11.16 4.22
N GLU A 316 -11.43 -11.86 5.36
CA GLU A 316 -10.42 -11.92 6.45
C GLU A 316 -8.98 -12.14 5.95
N ASN A 317 -8.78 -13.04 4.99
CA ASN A 317 -7.45 -13.36 4.45
C ASN A 317 -7.09 -12.59 3.17
N ILE A 318 -7.96 -11.71 2.67
CA ILE A 318 -7.80 -11.00 1.40
C ILE A 318 -7.53 -9.49 1.62
N VAL A 319 -8.40 -8.83 2.40
CA VAL A 319 -8.44 -7.35 2.50
C VAL A 319 -7.74 -6.87 3.79
N ARG A 320 -6.44 -6.65 3.79
CA ARG A 320 -5.72 -6.25 5.02
C ARG A 320 -6.23 -4.95 5.64
N ILE A 321 -6.31 -4.90 6.98
CA ILE A 321 -6.50 -3.66 7.73
C ILE A 321 -5.13 -3.01 7.91
N GLU A 322 -4.92 -1.83 7.35
CA GLU A 322 -3.62 -1.15 7.42
C GLU A 322 -3.70 -0.02 8.45
N HIS A 323 -3.16 -0.30 9.64
CA HIS A 323 -3.27 0.53 10.83
C HIS A 323 -2.01 1.39 10.99
N HIS A 324 -2.15 2.72 10.91
CA HIS A 324 -1.04 3.63 11.14
C HIS A 324 -0.63 3.63 12.60
N ILE A 325 0.61 3.20 12.86
CA ILE A 325 1.22 3.16 14.19
C ILE A 325 1.85 4.51 14.52
N VAL A 326 2.57 5.09 13.55
CA VAL A 326 3.21 6.39 13.65
C VAL A 326 3.02 7.14 12.34
N GLU A 327 2.96 8.46 12.43
CA GLU A 327 2.69 9.39 11.34
C GLU A 327 3.79 10.45 11.22
N THR A 328 3.88 11.09 10.05
CA THR A 328 4.86 12.16 9.83
C THR A 328 4.64 13.34 10.79
N GLN A 329 5.69 14.04 11.16
CA GLN A 329 5.62 15.15 12.11
C GLN A 329 4.74 16.31 11.63
N LYS A 330 4.71 16.55 10.32
CA LYS A 330 3.97 17.66 9.72
C LYS A 330 2.84 17.19 8.80
N ASN A 331 1.81 18.03 8.73
CA ASN A 331 0.80 18.10 7.66
C ASN A 331 -0.14 16.89 7.46
N ILE A 332 -0.28 15.98 8.45
CA ILE A 332 -1.28 14.90 8.39
C ILE A 332 -2.09 14.68 9.67
N VAL A 333 -1.46 14.71 10.85
CA VAL A 333 -2.11 14.48 12.14
C VAL A 333 -1.56 15.40 13.24
N ARG A 334 -2.28 15.47 14.36
CA ARG A 334 -1.77 16.09 15.60
C ARG A 334 -0.71 15.18 16.21
N GLN A 335 0.40 15.78 16.66
CA GLN A 335 1.52 15.08 17.32
C GLN A 335 1.46 15.25 18.87
N PRO A 336 1.99 14.30 19.65
CA PRO A 336 2.58 13.03 19.21
C PRO A 336 1.50 12.05 18.75
N TYR A 337 1.71 11.40 17.60
CA TYR A 337 0.86 10.33 17.11
C TYR A 337 1.60 8.99 17.19
N ASP A 338 1.27 8.20 18.22
CA ASP A 338 1.87 6.89 18.50
C ASP A 338 0.80 5.93 19.00
N ARG A 339 0.47 4.95 18.16
CA ARG A 339 -0.62 3.99 18.38
C ARG A 339 -0.10 2.57 18.57
N LEU A 340 1.18 2.42 18.95
CA LEU A 340 1.76 1.10 19.21
C LEU A 340 0.98 0.33 20.27
N ASN A 341 0.59 0.97 21.37
CA ASN A 341 -0.19 0.30 22.42
C ASN A 341 -1.55 -0.17 21.92
N GLU A 342 -2.21 0.61 21.08
CA GLU A 342 -3.49 0.23 20.48
C GLU A 342 -3.36 -1.03 19.63
N LEU A 343 -2.31 -1.14 18.80
CA LEU A 343 -2.00 -2.35 18.04
C LEU A 343 -1.81 -3.56 18.97
N LEU A 344 -1.07 -3.40 20.07
CA LEU A 344 -0.78 -4.50 21.00
C LEU A 344 -2.02 -5.02 21.74
N GLU A 345 -3.12 -4.27 21.77
CA GLU A 345 -4.39 -4.71 22.36
C GLU A 345 -5.25 -5.55 21.41
N ILE A 346 -5.01 -5.46 20.09
CA ILE A 346 -5.82 -6.15 19.08
C ILE A 346 -5.07 -7.26 18.33
N ALA A 347 -3.74 -7.28 18.41
CA ALA A 347 -2.88 -8.16 17.61
C ALA A 347 -2.97 -9.66 17.98
N ASP A 348 -3.65 -10.01 19.08
CA ASP A 348 -3.89 -11.40 19.49
C ASP A 348 -5.21 -11.98 18.97
N HIS A 349 -6.10 -11.16 18.39
CA HIS A 349 -7.41 -11.64 17.92
C HIS A 349 -7.91 -11.01 16.61
N VAL A 350 -7.34 -9.89 16.16
CA VAL A 350 -7.65 -9.29 14.86
C VAL A 350 -6.65 -9.76 13.81
N LYS A 351 -7.11 -10.60 12.88
CA LYS A 351 -6.26 -11.17 11.82
C LYS A 351 -5.98 -10.21 10.67
N ASN A 352 -4.86 -10.47 9.98
CA ASN A 352 -4.47 -9.79 8.74
C ASN A 352 -4.48 -8.26 8.90
N VAL A 353 -3.77 -7.80 9.93
CA VAL A 353 -3.49 -6.39 10.23
C VAL A 353 -2.07 -6.06 9.80
N SER A 354 -1.89 -4.86 9.26
CA SER A 354 -0.59 -4.25 9.02
C SER A 354 -0.29 -3.19 10.07
N ALA A 355 0.90 -3.25 10.66
CA ALA A 355 1.49 -2.16 11.41
C ALA A 355 2.22 -1.24 10.43
N LYS A 356 1.57 -0.15 10.06
CA LYS A 356 2.06 0.78 9.04
C LYS A 356 2.78 1.96 9.66
N HIS A 357 4.00 2.22 9.20
CA HIS A 357 4.86 3.28 9.71
C HIS A 357 5.04 4.36 8.63
N GLU A 358 4.31 5.46 8.80
CA GLU A 358 4.32 6.60 7.87
C GLU A 358 5.38 7.63 8.28
N GLY A 359 5.68 7.76 9.58
CA GLY A 359 6.76 8.57 10.16
C GLY A 359 7.72 7.78 11.06
N GLY A 360 8.69 8.47 11.67
CA GLY A 360 9.58 7.90 12.67
C GLY A 360 8.94 7.81 14.06
N ILE A 361 9.70 7.36 15.06
CA ILE A 361 9.28 7.46 16.47
C ILE A 361 9.11 8.95 16.81
N PRO A 362 7.92 9.41 17.29
CA PRO A 362 7.65 10.85 17.39
C PRO A 362 8.67 11.64 18.21
N GLU A 363 9.15 11.06 19.31
CA GLU A 363 10.15 11.69 20.18
C GLU A 363 11.53 11.86 19.53
N ILE A 364 11.84 11.07 18.49
CA ILE A 364 13.08 11.17 17.71
C ILE A 364 12.86 12.08 16.51
N ASP A 365 11.80 11.82 15.74
CA ASP A 365 11.50 12.50 14.48
C ASP A 365 11.31 14.01 14.68
N LYS A 366 10.60 14.43 15.75
CA LYS A 366 10.39 15.84 16.08
C LYS A 366 11.70 16.63 16.32
N ASN A 367 12.76 15.92 16.69
CA ASN A 367 14.06 16.50 17.05
C ASN A 367 15.09 16.39 15.91
N ARG A 368 14.70 15.86 14.75
CA ARG A 368 15.56 15.88 13.56
C ARG A 368 15.77 17.31 13.08
N GLU A 369 16.93 17.58 12.48
CA GLU A 369 17.17 18.85 11.76
C GLU A 369 16.09 19.10 10.70
N HIS A 370 15.62 18.01 10.09
CA HIS A 370 14.54 17.98 9.11
C HIS A 370 13.49 16.97 9.56
N PRO A 371 12.49 17.38 10.38
CA PRO A 371 11.40 16.50 10.80
C PRO A 371 10.54 16.09 9.61
N SER A 372 10.03 14.86 9.63
CA SER A 372 9.27 14.29 8.52
C SER A 372 7.99 15.08 8.19
N ASP A 373 7.68 15.16 6.90
CA ASP A 373 6.53 15.89 6.38
C ASP A 373 5.86 15.09 5.25
N ILE A 374 4.55 14.81 5.39
CA ILE A 374 3.80 14.03 4.39
C ILE A 374 3.79 14.71 3.02
N LEU A 375 3.90 16.04 2.97
CA LEU A 375 3.83 16.80 1.72
C LEU A 375 5.11 16.65 0.88
N GLU A 376 6.22 16.21 1.49
CA GLU A 376 7.48 16.01 0.78
C GLU A 376 7.45 14.80 -0.15
N TYR A 377 6.43 13.96 -0.03
CA TYR A 377 6.17 12.84 -0.95
C TYR A 377 5.82 13.30 -2.36
N PHE A 378 5.40 14.54 -2.51
CA PHE A 378 4.99 15.13 -3.79
C PHE A 378 6.08 15.99 -4.43
N ILE A 379 7.25 16.13 -3.79
CA ILE A 379 8.36 16.90 -4.34
C ILE A 379 9.03 16.07 -5.45
N PRO A 380 9.18 16.60 -6.68
CA PRO A 380 9.92 15.93 -7.74
C PRO A 380 11.37 15.64 -7.33
N LYS A 381 11.94 14.52 -7.80
CA LYS A 381 13.32 14.11 -7.48
C LYS A 381 14.33 15.21 -7.82
N LYS A 382 14.15 15.89 -8.96
CA LYS A 382 15.03 16.98 -9.39
C LYS A 382 15.11 18.08 -8.32
N GLU A 383 13.98 18.49 -7.78
CA GLU A 383 13.90 19.53 -6.75
C GLU A 383 14.48 19.04 -5.41
N ILE A 384 14.28 17.76 -5.05
CA ILE A 384 14.94 17.14 -3.88
C ILE A 384 16.47 17.25 -3.99
N ILE A 385 17.03 17.00 -5.18
CA ILE A 385 18.47 17.08 -5.42
C ILE A 385 18.95 18.54 -5.39
N GLU A 386 18.28 19.44 -6.09
CA GLU A 386 18.63 20.87 -6.15
C GLU A 386 18.61 21.53 -4.76
N LYS A 387 17.69 21.13 -3.89
CA LYS A 387 17.58 21.61 -2.51
C LYS A 387 18.49 20.86 -1.52
N GLY A 388 19.24 19.85 -1.97
CA GLY A 388 20.09 19.03 -1.11
C GLY A 388 19.33 18.24 -0.04
N LEU A 389 18.05 17.92 -0.29
CA LEU A 389 17.17 17.25 0.67
C LEU A 389 17.36 15.72 0.74
N MET A 390 17.99 15.11 -0.28
CA MET A 390 18.10 13.65 -0.37
C MET A 390 18.65 12.96 0.89
N PRO A 391 19.73 13.44 1.55
CA PRO A 391 20.23 12.83 2.79
C PRO A 391 19.26 12.97 3.97
N LYS A 392 18.52 14.09 4.03
CA LYS A 392 17.53 14.37 5.08
C LYS A 392 16.32 13.44 4.95
N LEU A 393 15.82 13.28 3.73
CA LEU A 393 14.71 12.38 3.44
C LEU A 393 15.09 10.91 3.62
N LEU A 394 16.32 10.51 3.27
CA LEU A 394 16.84 9.18 3.60
C LEU A 394 16.88 8.97 5.12
N GLN A 395 17.31 9.95 5.91
CA GLN A 395 17.28 9.84 7.36
C GLN A 395 15.84 9.66 7.87
N ASN A 396 14.87 10.43 7.38
CA ASN A 396 13.46 10.25 7.76
C ASN A 396 12.95 8.86 7.38
N TYR A 397 13.33 8.34 6.21
CA TYR A 397 12.99 6.97 5.80
C TYR A 397 13.57 5.93 6.77
N LEU A 398 14.85 6.05 7.13
CA LEU A 398 15.48 5.12 8.07
C LEU A 398 14.93 5.24 9.51
N ASP A 399 14.35 6.38 9.89
CA ASP A 399 13.64 6.52 11.17
C ASP A 399 12.35 5.71 11.20
N LYS A 400 11.69 5.52 10.04
CA LYS A 400 10.55 4.61 9.93
C LYS A 400 10.98 3.16 10.11
N HIS A 401 12.16 2.78 9.62
CA HIS A 401 12.73 1.45 9.86
C HIS A 401 12.99 1.20 11.36
N ASP A 402 13.44 2.22 12.10
CA ASP A 402 13.56 2.13 13.56
C ASP A 402 12.19 1.95 14.23
N ALA A 403 11.16 2.66 13.75
CA ALA A 403 9.80 2.51 14.25
C ALA A 403 9.23 1.09 13.95
N VAL A 404 9.48 0.54 12.76
CA VAL A 404 9.14 -0.85 12.40
C VAL A 404 9.74 -1.83 13.39
N ASN A 405 11.04 -1.68 13.71
CA ASN A 405 11.74 -2.58 14.63
C ASN A 405 11.34 -2.37 16.09
N ARG A 406 10.93 -1.16 16.49
CA ARG A 406 10.28 -0.91 17.78
C ARG A 406 8.97 -1.69 17.89
N THR A 407 8.16 -1.71 16.84
CA THR A 407 6.91 -2.47 16.80
C THR A 407 7.16 -3.97 16.88
N ALA A 408 8.09 -4.49 16.06
CA ALA A 408 8.43 -5.92 16.08
C ALA A 408 8.96 -6.38 17.45
N LYS A 409 9.78 -5.55 18.11
CA LYS A 409 10.25 -5.79 19.47
C LYS A 409 9.08 -5.86 20.45
N ALA A 410 8.17 -4.88 20.43
CA ALA A 410 7.05 -4.82 21.37
C ALA A 410 6.07 -6.00 21.20
N LEU A 411 5.82 -6.44 19.95
CA LEU A 411 5.05 -7.65 19.67
C LEU A 411 5.76 -8.88 20.27
N THR A 412 7.07 -9.01 20.03
CA THR A 412 7.88 -10.11 20.54
C THR A 412 7.85 -10.18 22.07
N GLU A 413 8.00 -9.06 22.76
CA GLU A 413 7.97 -8.97 24.23
C GLU A 413 6.63 -9.44 24.82
N LYS A 414 5.54 -9.34 24.06
CA LYS A 414 4.20 -9.82 24.44
C LYS A 414 3.88 -11.24 23.99
N GLY A 415 4.82 -11.95 23.36
CA GLY A 415 4.55 -13.27 22.76
C GLY A 415 3.66 -13.21 21.52
N LEU A 416 3.47 -12.02 20.95
CA LEU A 416 2.76 -11.80 19.69
C LEU A 416 3.74 -11.94 18.53
N THR A 417 3.22 -12.24 17.35
CA THR A 417 4.04 -12.48 16.16
C THR A 417 3.82 -11.43 15.07
N PHE A 418 4.70 -11.47 14.08
CA PHE A 418 4.79 -10.50 13.02
C PHE A 418 5.22 -11.17 11.70
N ILE A 419 4.96 -10.49 10.59
CA ILE A 419 5.43 -10.87 9.26
C ILE A 419 6.48 -9.85 8.81
N ALA A 420 7.74 -10.30 8.77
CA ALA A 420 8.87 -9.60 8.16
C ALA A 420 9.13 -10.15 6.74
N ALA A 421 10.07 -9.56 5.99
CA ALA A 421 10.43 -10.01 4.64
C ALA A 421 10.81 -11.51 4.61
N PRO A 422 9.94 -12.41 4.09
CA PRO A 422 10.01 -13.84 4.38
C PRO A 422 11.17 -14.55 3.71
N LYS A 423 11.75 -13.98 2.63
CA LYS A 423 12.94 -14.55 2.01
C LYS A 423 14.23 -14.07 2.65
N LEU A 424 14.20 -13.03 3.49
CA LEU A 424 15.36 -12.54 4.23
C LEU A 424 15.42 -13.17 5.63
N HIS A 425 14.29 -13.23 6.33
CA HIS A 425 14.22 -13.67 7.72
C HIS A 425 13.65 -15.09 7.81
N LYS A 426 14.54 -16.08 7.84
CA LYS A 426 14.16 -17.49 7.97
C LYS A 426 13.44 -17.74 9.30
N LYS A 427 12.36 -18.52 9.24
CA LYS A 427 11.63 -18.97 10.44
C LYS A 427 12.45 -19.97 11.24
#